data_AF-A0A534X9F6-F1
#
_entry.id   AF-A0A534X9F6-F1
#
_cell.length_a   1.000
_cell.length_b   1.000
_cell.length_c   1.000
_cell.angle_alpha   90.00
_cell.angle_beta   90.00
_cell.angle_gamma   90.00
#
_symmetry.space_group_name_H-M   'P 1'
#
loop_
_entity.id
_entity.type
_entity.pdbx_description
1 polymer ?
#
loop_
_entity_poly.entity_id
_entity_poly.type
_entity_poly.pdbx_seq_one_letter_code
_entity_poly.pdbx_strand_id
1 'polypeptide(L)'
;EADRVRFRQQLLAYVEVVVSEEWDVMAYGGESQRARQEYDKLWNVYREIRPRDLSDLPTAIETLRRMNELGENRIQRLLRSSASIHPALWFALVTIGALIVAFSYFFGTRKLGSQILMTAFFSGTLALIVFVVIVLNRPFKGYGRVTPQPLIQVLSRLRSLHE
;
A
#
# COMPACT_ATOMS: atom_id res chain seq x y z
N GLU A 1 0.45 -35.67 2.14
CA GLU A 1 1.50 -34.94 2.88
C GLU A 1 2.44 -34.10 2.04
N ALA A 2 3.30 -34.69 1.19
CA ALA A 2 4.45 -34.01 0.57
C ALA A 2 4.09 -32.71 -0.20
N ASP A 3 3.03 -32.75 -1.00
CA ASP A 3 2.56 -31.59 -1.78
C ASP A 3 2.12 -30.42 -0.89
N ARG A 4 1.49 -30.71 0.26
CA ARG A 4 1.04 -29.71 1.23
C ARG A 4 2.24 -29.05 1.94
N VAL A 5 3.27 -29.83 2.26
CA VAL A 5 4.51 -29.31 2.88
C VAL A 5 5.24 -28.39 1.90
N ARG A 6 5.40 -28.81 0.64
CA ARG A 6 6.04 -28.01 -0.40
C ARG A 6 5.29 -26.70 -0.68
N PHE A 7 3.95 -26.75 -0.74
CA PHE A 7 3.13 -25.55 -0.89
C PHE A 7 3.29 -24.58 0.30
N ARG A 8 3.29 -25.10 1.53
CA ARG A 8 3.51 -24.27 2.74
C ARG A 8 4.89 -23.63 2.78
N GLN A 9 5.94 -24.37 2.42
CA GLN A 9 7.30 -23.84 2.34
C GLN A 9 7.41 -22.72 1.31
N GLN A 10 6.81 -22.89 0.14
CA GLN A 10 6.80 -21.86 -0.89
C GLN A 10 5.98 -20.63 -0.48
N LEU A 11 4.88 -20.82 0.25
CA LEU A 11 4.09 -19.73 0.81
C LEU A 11 4.88 -18.95 1.86
N LEU A 12 5.63 -19.63 2.72
CA LEU A 12 6.55 -19.02 3.69
C LEU A 12 7.60 -18.15 3.00
N ALA A 13 8.28 -18.70 1.98
CA ALA A 13 9.29 -17.96 1.21
C ALA A 13 8.72 -16.70 0.55
N TYR A 14 7.51 -16.78 0.00
CA TYR A 14 6.81 -15.62 -0.55
C TYR A 14 6.53 -14.56 0.53
N VAL A 15 5.90 -14.94 1.65
CA VAL A 15 5.54 -13.99 2.72
C VAL A 15 6.78 -13.33 3.32
N GLU A 16 7.88 -14.07 3.48
CA GLU A 16 9.15 -13.55 3.96
C GLU A 16 9.68 -12.43 3.05
N VAL A 17 9.74 -12.66 1.74
CA VAL A 17 10.20 -11.65 0.77
C VAL A 17 9.25 -10.45 0.72
N VAL A 18 7.94 -10.66 0.85
CA VAL A 18 6.97 -9.56 0.87
C VAL A 18 7.22 -8.64 2.07
N VAL A 19 7.47 -9.22 3.25
CA VAL A 19 7.70 -8.46 4.49
C VAL A 19 9.09 -7.80 4.48
N SER A 20 10.12 -8.49 4.00
CA SER A 20 11.51 -8.01 4.06
C SER A 20 11.89 -7.05 2.95
N GLU A 21 11.23 -7.12 1.78
CA GLU A 21 11.67 -6.40 0.58
C GLU A 21 10.50 -5.67 -0.11
N GLU A 22 9.41 -6.38 -0.45
CA GLU A 22 8.32 -5.77 -1.24
C GLU A 22 7.70 -4.57 -0.52
N TRP A 23 7.57 -4.62 0.81
CA TRP A 23 7.03 -3.52 1.60
C TRP A 23 7.85 -2.24 1.55
N ASP A 24 9.18 -2.36 1.56
CA ASP A 24 10.09 -1.22 1.49
C ASP A 24 10.11 -0.62 0.07
N VAL A 25 10.10 -1.46 -0.96
CA VAL A 25 10.05 -1.00 -2.35
C VAL A 25 8.71 -0.32 -2.66
N MET A 26 7.60 -0.81 -2.11
CA MET A 26 6.28 -0.18 -2.21
C MET A 26 6.24 1.20 -1.57
N ALA A 27 7.08 1.51 -0.57
CA ALA A 27 7.15 2.87 0.00
C ALA A 27 7.60 3.92 -1.04
N TYR A 28 8.33 3.49 -2.07
CA TYR A 28 8.76 4.34 -3.18
C TYR A 28 7.86 4.24 -4.41
N GLY A 29 6.85 3.35 -4.38
CA GLY A 29 5.91 3.11 -5.48
C GLY A 29 6.41 2.12 -6.52
N GLY A 30 7.41 1.31 -6.15
CA GLY A 30 7.91 0.23 -6.98
C GLY A 30 7.37 -1.14 -6.56
N GLU A 31 7.90 -2.17 -7.21
CA GLU A 31 7.60 -3.58 -6.95
C GLU A 31 8.90 -4.38 -6.80
N SER A 32 8.93 -5.32 -5.85
CA SER A 32 10.06 -6.26 -5.74
C SER A 32 9.95 -7.35 -6.81
N GLN A 33 10.99 -7.46 -7.64
CA GLN A 33 11.12 -8.55 -8.62
C GLN A 33 11.22 -9.92 -7.94
N ARG A 34 11.88 -9.99 -6.77
CA ARG A 34 12.01 -11.22 -5.99
C ARG A 34 10.66 -11.68 -5.44
N ALA A 35 9.85 -10.76 -4.93
CA ALA A 35 8.50 -11.08 -4.45
C ALA A 35 7.61 -11.62 -5.59
N ARG A 36 7.73 -11.04 -6.78
CA ARG A 36 7.06 -11.54 -8.00
C ARG A 36 7.49 -12.97 -8.33
N GLN A 37 8.79 -13.25 -8.31
CA GLN A 37 9.32 -14.59 -8.60
C GLN A 37 8.82 -15.63 -7.58
N GLU A 38 8.81 -15.31 -6.29
CA GLU A 38 8.31 -16.23 -5.27
C GLU A 38 6.79 -16.46 -5.37
N TYR A 39 6.03 -15.45 -5.78
CA TYR A 39 4.61 -15.58 -6.10
C TYR A 39 4.38 -16.51 -7.30
N ASP A 40 5.16 -16.36 -8.38
CA ASP A 40 5.05 -17.22 -9.56
C ASP A 40 5.41 -18.68 -9.23
N LYS A 41 6.44 -18.90 -8.42
CA LYS A 41 6.79 -20.24 -7.91
C LYS A 41 5.66 -20.84 -7.07
N LEU A 42 5.01 -20.06 -6.21
CA LEU A 42 3.85 -20.52 -5.43
C LEU A 42 2.71 -21.00 -6.33
N TRP A 43 2.43 -20.26 -7.40
CA TRP A 43 1.42 -20.64 -8.38
C TRP A 43 1.80 -21.91 -9.15
N ASN A 44 3.08 -22.08 -9.50
CA ASN A 44 3.58 -23.30 -10.14
C ASN A 44 3.45 -24.51 -9.21
N VAL A 45 3.83 -24.39 -7.94
CA VAL A 45 3.65 -25.46 -6.95
C VAL A 45 2.18 -25.84 -6.82
N TYR A 46 1.25 -24.87 -6.78
CA TYR A 46 -0.18 -25.15 -6.72
C TYR A 46 -0.70 -25.89 -7.97
N ARG A 47 -0.28 -25.49 -9.18
CA ARG A 47 -0.68 -26.15 -10.44
C ARG A 47 -0.25 -27.61 -10.54
N GLU A 48 0.85 -27.96 -9.89
CA GLU A 48 1.35 -29.34 -9.83
C GLU A 48 0.49 -30.22 -8.91
N ILE A 49 -0.28 -29.63 -7.97
CA ILE A 49 -1.20 -30.35 -7.09
C ILE A 49 -2.48 -30.69 -7.86
N ARG A 50 -2.54 -31.91 -8.39
CA ARG A 50 -3.75 -32.46 -9.04
C ARG A 50 -4.72 -33.03 -8.00
N PRO A 51 -6.03 -32.71 -8.04
CA PRO A 51 -7.03 -33.43 -7.25
C PRO A 51 -6.99 -34.91 -7.64
N ARG A 52 -6.87 -35.81 -6.66
CA ARG A 52 -6.79 -37.26 -6.93
C ARG A 52 -8.18 -37.89 -7.01
N ASP A 53 -9.12 -37.38 -6.22
CA ASP A 53 -10.49 -37.87 -6.13
C ASP A 53 -11.54 -36.75 -6.18
N LEU A 54 -12.80 -37.12 -6.48
CA LEU A 54 -13.94 -36.20 -6.46
C LEU A 54 -14.20 -35.58 -5.07
N SER A 55 -13.80 -36.26 -3.99
CA SER A 55 -13.87 -35.75 -2.63
C SER A 55 -12.92 -34.57 -2.37
N ASP A 56 -11.85 -34.44 -3.17
CA ASP A 56 -10.86 -33.37 -3.03
C ASP A 56 -11.23 -32.10 -3.82
N LEU A 57 -12.19 -32.19 -4.75
CA LEU A 57 -12.64 -31.08 -5.59
C LEU A 57 -13.06 -29.84 -4.79
N PRO A 58 -13.88 -29.93 -3.73
CA PRO A 58 -14.28 -28.75 -2.96
C PRO A 58 -13.09 -28.02 -2.34
N THR A 59 -12.11 -28.78 -1.83
CA THR A 59 -10.88 -28.22 -1.23
C THR A 59 -10.01 -27.57 -2.30
N ALA A 60 -9.88 -28.19 -3.48
CA ALA A 60 -9.14 -27.64 -4.60
C ALA A 60 -9.74 -26.30 -5.08
N ILE A 61 -11.06 -26.24 -5.23
CA ILE A 61 -11.79 -25.03 -5.64
C ILE A 61 -11.62 -23.91 -4.61
N GLU A 62 -11.78 -24.21 -3.32
CA GLU A 62 -11.56 -23.21 -2.27
C GLU A 62 -10.12 -22.71 -2.25
N THR A 63 -9.14 -23.59 -2.43
CA THR A 63 -7.73 -23.19 -2.48
C THR A 63 -7.45 -22.29 -3.68
N LEU A 64 -8.02 -22.60 -4.85
CA LEU A 64 -7.92 -21.75 -6.04
C LEU A 64 -8.50 -20.35 -5.78
N ARG A 65 -9.66 -20.30 -5.13
CA ARG A 65 -10.29 -19.03 -4.74
C ARG A 65 -9.39 -18.20 -3.84
N ARG A 66 -8.80 -18.80 -2.80
CA ARG A 66 -7.85 -18.12 -1.91
C ARG A 66 -6.57 -17.66 -2.63
N MET A 67 -6.08 -18.46 -3.57
CA MET A 67 -4.93 -18.10 -4.39
C MET A 67 -5.22 -16.92 -5.32
N ASN A 68 -6.44 -16.83 -5.87
CA ASN A 68 -6.88 -15.65 -6.64
C ASN A 68 -7.03 -14.42 -5.74
N GLU A 69 -7.67 -14.55 -4.57
CA GLU A 69 -7.79 -13.48 -3.57
C GLU A 69 -6.40 -12.94 -3.16
N LEU A 70 -5.39 -13.81 -3.04
CA LEU A 70 -4.01 -13.41 -2.74
C LEU A 70 -3.41 -12.55 -3.86
N GLY A 71 -3.62 -12.95 -5.12
CA GLY A 71 -3.16 -12.21 -6.29
C GLY A 71 -3.83 -10.85 -6.43
N GLU A 72 -5.15 -10.81 -6.24
CA GLU A 72 -5.92 -9.56 -6.29
C GLU A 72 -5.45 -8.59 -5.20
N ASN A 73 -5.29 -9.06 -3.96
CA ASN A 73 -4.76 -8.26 -2.87
C ASN A 73 -3.35 -7.71 -3.16
N ARG A 74 -2.49 -8.51 -3.81
CA ARG A 74 -1.16 -8.05 -4.24
C ARG A 74 -1.26 -6.93 -5.28
N ILE A 75 -2.08 -7.11 -6.31
CA ILE A 75 -2.30 -6.09 -7.35
C ILE A 75 -2.86 -4.80 -6.75
N GLN A 76 -3.86 -4.89 -5.88
CA GLN A 76 -4.44 -3.72 -5.22
C GLN A 76 -3.40 -2.96 -4.37
N ARG A 77 -2.53 -3.67 -3.65
CA ARG A 77 -1.42 -3.06 -2.89
C ARG A 77 -0.43 -2.34 -3.81
N LEU A 78 -0.02 -2.99 -4.91
CA LEU A 78 0.90 -2.40 -5.87
C LEU A 78 0.29 -1.16 -6.53
N LEU A 79 -0.96 -1.21 -6.98
CA LEU A 79 -1.69 -0.05 -7.53
C LEU A 79 -1.76 1.12 -6.54
N ARG A 80 -2.03 0.84 -5.26
CA ARG A 80 -2.05 1.88 -4.21
C ARG A 80 -0.66 2.42 -3.90
N SER A 81 0.39 1.63 -4.07
CA SER A 81 1.77 2.06 -3.87
C SER A 81 2.28 2.96 -5.00
N SER A 82 1.89 2.65 -6.26
CA SER A 82 2.29 3.40 -7.45
C SER A 82 1.40 4.62 -7.73
N ALA A 83 0.22 4.71 -7.09
CA ALA A 83 -0.69 5.85 -7.22
C ALA A 83 -0.04 7.12 -6.67
N SER A 84 0.59 7.90 -7.54
CA SER A 84 1.04 9.25 -7.24
C SER A 84 0.02 10.26 -7.73
N ILE A 85 -0.25 11.30 -6.94
CA ILE A 85 -1.02 12.47 -7.40
C ILE A 85 -0.39 13.03 -8.69
N HIS A 86 -1.22 13.16 -9.73
CA HIS A 86 -0.81 13.71 -11.03
C HIS A 86 -0.19 15.11 -10.83
N PRO A 87 0.95 15.45 -11.47
CA PRO A 87 1.58 16.76 -11.35
C PRO A 87 0.64 17.97 -11.55
N ALA A 88 -0.37 17.86 -12.41
CA ALA A 88 -1.38 18.89 -12.63
C ALA A 88 -2.14 19.27 -11.34
N LEU A 89 -2.42 18.31 -10.45
CA LEU A 89 -3.09 18.57 -9.18
C LEU A 89 -2.17 19.33 -8.20
N TRP A 90 -0.87 19.06 -8.22
CA TRP A 90 0.11 19.84 -7.45
C TRP A 90 0.17 21.29 -7.93
N PHE A 91 0.21 21.49 -9.25
CA PHE A 91 0.13 22.83 -9.84
C PHE A 91 -1.15 23.55 -9.45
N ALA A 92 -2.30 22.89 -9.56
CA ALA A 92 -3.58 23.47 -9.15
C ALA A 92 -3.60 23.84 -7.67
N LEU A 93 -3.12 22.97 -6.78
CA LEU A 93 -3.09 23.19 -5.33
C LEU A 93 -2.22 24.40 -4.96
N VAL A 94 -1.00 24.48 -5.50
CA VAL A 94 -0.09 25.61 -5.25
C VAL A 94 -0.67 26.90 -5.84
N THR A 95 -1.25 26.84 -7.03
CA THR A 95 -1.84 28.02 -7.69
C THR A 95 -3.03 28.56 -6.92
N ILE A 96 -3.98 27.70 -6.53
CA ILE A 96 -5.16 28.10 -5.74
C ILE A 96 -4.73 28.65 -4.38
N GLY A 97 -3.76 28.00 -3.72
CA GLY A 97 -3.20 28.47 -2.47
C GLY A 97 -2.55 29.86 -2.57
N ALA A 98 -1.75 30.09 -3.61
CA ALA A 98 -1.14 31.39 -3.87
C ALA A 98 -2.19 32.46 -4.17
N LEU A 99 -3.24 32.14 -4.93
CA LEU A 99 -4.35 33.05 -5.22
C LEU A 99 -5.13 33.44 -3.97
N ILE A 100 -5.42 32.49 -3.08
CA ILE A 100 -6.11 32.77 -1.80
C ILE A 100 -5.27 33.71 -0.94
N VAL A 101 -3.96 33.45 -0.83
CA VAL A 101 -3.05 34.31 -0.07
C VAL A 101 -2.96 35.70 -0.71
N ALA A 102 -2.81 35.78 -2.03
CA ALA A 102 -2.79 37.05 -2.77
C ALA A 102 -4.09 37.85 -2.58
N PHE A 103 -5.25 37.19 -2.63
CA PHE A 103 -6.54 37.81 -2.42
C PHE A 103 -6.72 38.34 -0.99
N SER A 104 -6.10 37.69 0.01
CA SER A 104 -6.11 38.20 1.39
C SER A 104 -5.46 39.57 1.54
N TYR A 105 -4.50 39.93 0.67
CA TYR A 105 -3.89 41.25 0.65
C TYR A 105 -4.77 42.35 0.04
N PHE A 106 -5.81 41.97 -0.74
CA PHE A 106 -6.79 42.91 -1.29
C PHE A 106 -7.82 43.38 -0.26
N PHE A 107 -7.97 42.67 0.87
CA PHE A 107 -8.77 43.14 1.99
C PHE A 107 -8.02 44.28 2.72
N GLY A 108 -8.20 45.50 2.20
CA GLY A 108 -7.67 46.75 2.75
C GLY A 108 -8.24 47.07 4.13
N THR A 109 -7.74 46.38 5.16
CA THR A 109 -8.09 46.68 6.55
C THR A 109 -7.12 47.73 7.10
N ARG A 110 -7.64 48.82 7.66
CA ARG A 110 -6.85 49.92 8.26
C ARG A 110 -5.97 49.50 9.45
N LYS A 111 -6.12 48.27 9.95
CA LYS A 111 -5.38 47.74 11.12
C LYS A 111 -4.54 46.52 10.70
N LEU A 112 -3.22 46.69 10.72
CA LEU A 112 -2.23 45.65 10.42
C LEU A 112 -2.46 44.34 11.19
N GLY A 113 -2.92 44.40 12.44
CA GLY A 113 -3.19 43.20 13.25
C GLY A 113 -4.31 42.31 12.69
N SER A 114 -5.38 42.89 12.17
CA SER A 114 -6.48 42.13 11.56
C SER A 114 -6.04 41.47 10.25
N GLN A 115 -5.20 42.15 9.47
CA GLN A 115 -4.64 41.62 8.24
C GLN A 115 -3.70 40.43 8.52
N ILE A 116 -2.81 40.55 9.50
CA ILE A 116 -1.92 39.45 9.92
C ILE A 116 -2.73 38.24 10.38
N LEU A 117 -3.77 38.44 11.19
CA LEU A 117 -4.60 37.35 11.69
C LEU A 117 -5.33 36.63 10.55
N MET A 118 -5.86 37.37 9.57
CA MET A 118 -6.57 36.80 8.43
C MET A 118 -5.62 36.01 7.51
N THR A 119 -4.46 36.57 7.18
CA THR A 119 -3.43 35.89 6.36
C THR A 119 -2.85 34.67 7.09
N ALA A 120 -2.66 34.74 8.41
CA ALA A 120 -2.21 33.59 9.21
C ALA A 120 -3.24 32.46 9.19
N PHE A 121 -4.54 32.78 9.28
CA PHE A 121 -5.60 31.77 9.21
C PHE A 121 -5.67 31.08 7.84
N PHE A 122 -5.59 31.85 6.75
CA PHE A 122 -5.59 31.29 5.40
C PHE A 122 -4.34 30.47 5.08
N SER A 123 -3.16 31.00 5.40
CA SER A 123 -1.90 30.27 5.20
C SER A 123 -1.82 29.00 6.06
N GLY A 124 -2.28 29.06 7.32
CA GLY A 124 -2.37 27.90 8.20
C GLY A 124 -3.33 26.83 7.66
N THR A 125 -4.51 27.25 7.19
CA THR A 125 -5.49 26.33 6.58
C THR A 125 -4.91 25.67 5.32
N LEU A 126 -4.27 26.45 4.45
CA LEU A 126 -3.63 25.93 3.24
C LEU A 126 -2.50 24.96 3.58
N ALA A 127 -1.65 25.30 4.54
CA ALA A 127 -0.56 24.45 5.01
C ALA A 127 -1.10 23.13 5.56
N LEU A 128 -2.22 23.16 6.30
CA LEU A 128 -2.85 21.97 6.85
C LEU A 128 -3.46 21.08 5.75
N ILE A 129 -4.08 21.67 4.72
CA ILE A 129 -4.57 20.94 3.54
C ILE A 129 -3.40 20.27 2.80
N VAL A 130 -2.33 21.03 2.52
CA VAL A 130 -1.12 20.49 1.86
C VAL A 130 -0.51 19.37 2.69
N PHE A 131 -0.43 19.54 4.01
CA PHE A 131 0.04 18.50 4.93
C PHE A 131 -0.79 17.23 4.83
N VAL A 132 -2.12 17.33 4.87
CA VAL A 132 -3.03 16.17 4.72
C VAL A 132 -2.84 15.50 3.35
N VAL A 133 -2.72 16.28 2.28
CA VAL A 133 -2.46 15.75 0.92
C VAL A 133 -1.14 14.99 0.87
N ILE A 134 -0.06 15.53 1.45
CA ILE A 134 1.25 14.86 1.50
C ILE A 134 1.16 13.53 2.26
N VAL A 135 0.52 13.53 3.43
CA VAL A 135 0.37 12.34 4.28
C VAL A 135 -0.45 11.26 3.58
N LEU A 136 -1.54 11.64 2.90
CA LEU A 136 -2.41 10.67 2.20
C LEU A 136 -1.86 10.19 0.86
N ASN A 137 -1.01 10.97 0.19
CA ASN A 137 -0.46 10.62 -1.13
C ASN A 137 0.51 9.42 -1.09
N ARG A 138 1.05 9.05 0.08
CA ARG A 138 1.98 7.92 0.21
C ARG A 138 1.58 7.02 1.40
N PRO A 139 0.59 6.13 1.24
CA PRO A 139 0.10 5.29 2.34
C PRO A 139 1.15 4.33 2.93
N PHE A 140 2.22 4.06 2.19
CA PHE A 140 3.34 3.21 2.63
C PHE A 140 4.58 3.99 3.11
N LYS A 141 4.55 5.34 3.12
CA LYS A 141 5.69 6.19 3.51
C LYS A 141 5.28 7.27 4.50
N GLY A 142 6.10 7.50 5.54
CA GLY A 142 5.90 8.60 6.50
C GLY A 142 5.10 8.23 7.76
N TYR A 143 4.63 9.26 8.48
CA TYR A 143 3.84 9.12 9.71
C TYR A 143 2.44 8.57 9.37
N GLY A 144 2.10 7.39 9.91
CA GLY A 144 0.85 6.67 9.58
C GLY A 144 0.98 5.62 8.48
N ARG A 145 2.21 5.22 8.09
CA ARG A 145 2.45 4.15 7.11
C ARG A 145 1.68 2.86 7.46
N VAL A 146 1.15 2.20 6.44
CA VAL A 146 0.62 0.84 6.59
C VAL A 146 1.78 -0.10 6.88
N THR A 147 1.83 -0.65 8.08
CA THR A 147 2.87 -1.57 8.54
C THR A 147 2.62 -3.00 8.03
N PRO A 148 3.65 -3.81 7.72
CA PRO A 148 3.47 -5.22 7.35
C PRO A 148 3.07 -6.12 8.54
N GLN A 149 2.63 -5.55 9.67
CA GLN A 149 2.32 -6.29 10.90
C GLN A 149 1.35 -7.46 10.71
N PRO A 150 0.24 -7.34 9.95
CA PRO A 150 -0.64 -8.48 9.70
C PRO A 150 0.08 -9.65 9.00
N LEU A 151 1.00 -9.36 8.07
CA LEU A 151 1.80 -10.39 7.38
C LEU A 151 2.86 -11.00 8.31
N ILE A 152 3.44 -10.20 9.21
CA ILE A 152 4.36 -10.69 10.24
C ILE A 152 3.66 -11.69 11.16
N GLN A 153 2.40 -11.43 11.55
CA GLN A 153 1.61 -12.36 12.35
C GLN A 153 1.29 -13.67 11.60
N VAL A 154 1.04 -13.59 10.30
CA VAL A 154 0.85 -14.79 9.46
C VAL A 154 2.16 -15.56 9.35
N LEU A 155 3.28 -14.87 9.13
CA LEU A 155 4.61 -15.48 9.03
C LEU A 155 4.98 -16.23 10.31
N SER A 156 4.75 -15.62 11.49
CA SER A 156 5.02 -16.27 12.78
C SER A 156 4.15 -17.51 12.97
N ARG A 157 2.87 -17.45 12.59
CA ARG A 157 1.95 -18.60 12.65
C ARG A 157 2.32 -19.73 11.70
N LEU A 158 2.80 -19.40 10.50
CA LEU A 158 3.26 -20.41 9.55
C LEU A 158 4.56 -21.08 10.01
N ARG A 159 5.45 -20.33 10.67
CA ARG A 159 6.69 -20.86 11.24
C ARG A 159 6.44 -21.78 12.44
N SER A 160 5.49 -21.43 13.31
CA SER A 160 5.12 -22.27 14.45
C SER A 160 4.41 -23.58 14.08
N LEU A 161 3.96 -23.74 12.82
CA LEU A 161 3.41 -24.99 12.29
C LEU A 161 4.48 -25.87 11.63
N HIS A 162 5.72 -25.40 11.59
CA HIS A 162 6.87 -26.11 11.02
C HIS A 162 7.75 -26.78 12.09
N GLU A 163 7.72 -26.28 13.33
CA GLU A 163 8.25 -26.95 14.53
C GLU A 163 7.27 -28.01 15.06
#